data_AF-A0A9D8LMH6-F1
#
_entry.id   AF-A0A9D8LMH6-F1
#
_cell.length_a   1.000
_cell.length_b   1.000
_cell.length_c   1.000
_cell.angle_alpha   90.00
_cell.angle_beta   90.00
_cell.angle_gamma   90.00
#
_symmetry.space_group_name_H-M   'P 1'
#
loop_
_entity.id
_entity.type
_entity.pdbx_description
1 polymer ?
#
loop_
_entity_poly.entity_id
_entity_poly.type
_entity_poly.pdbx_seq_one_letter_code
_entity_poly.pdbx_strand_id
1 'polypeptide(L)'
;MAAATQDVTEESTTGSRVNKRIALLIAILALMLAFAEIGGKNAEQDALARNIEASNLWAFFQAKTIRGTTLRTAAEAMEVELAGTTEPATRERLQKRIDGWKATIARYDTEPETQEGRKELIARAKAAEARRDISSARDDKYDIVSGLLQIAIVISSAAIITGVAMLAWTGGALGLLGLGLMVLAELAPTALF
;
A
#
# COMPACT_ATOMS: atom_id res chain seq x y z
N MET A 1 21.41 -48.11 44.38
CA MET A 1 20.97 -46.72 44.62
C MET A 1 21.59 -45.69 43.68
N ALA A 2 22.82 -45.84 43.18
CA ALA A 2 23.45 -44.87 42.27
C ALA A 2 22.81 -44.74 40.87
N ALA A 3 22.30 -45.85 40.30
CA ALA A 3 21.69 -45.84 38.96
C ALA A 3 20.40 -45.00 38.86
N ALA A 4 19.53 -45.05 39.88
CA ALA A 4 18.29 -44.27 39.90
C ALA A 4 18.53 -42.76 40.10
N THR A 5 19.64 -42.38 40.74
CA THR A 5 20.02 -40.97 40.91
C THR A 5 20.65 -40.40 39.63
N GLN A 6 21.38 -41.22 38.87
CA GLN A 6 21.87 -40.86 37.53
C GLN A 6 20.73 -40.72 36.52
N ASP A 7 19.74 -41.62 36.50
CA ASP A 7 18.62 -41.58 35.55
C ASP A 7 17.78 -40.29 35.70
N VAL A 8 17.45 -39.92 36.93
CA VAL A 8 16.68 -38.68 37.23
C VAL A 8 17.49 -37.41 36.94
N THR A 9 18.82 -37.44 37.10
CA THR A 9 19.68 -36.29 36.77
C THR A 9 19.91 -36.14 35.26
N GLU A 10 19.95 -37.23 34.50
CA GLU A 10 20.06 -37.22 33.04
C GLU A 10 18.75 -36.83 32.34
N GLU A 11 17.59 -37.28 32.82
CA GLU A 11 16.27 -36.85 32.30
C GLU A 11 16.02 -35.36 32.54
N SER A 12 16.31 -34.86 33.75
CA SER A 12 16.11 -33.44 34.11
C SER A 12 17.03 -32.49 33.34
N THR A 13 18.28 -32.90 33.07
CA THR A 13 19.23 -32.11 32.27
C THR A 13 18.88 -32.11 30.77
N THR A 14 18.35 -33.22 30.25
CA THR A 14 17.91 -33.33 28.86
C THR A 14 16.67 -32.48 28.58
N GLY A 15 15.65 -32.52 29.45
CA GLY A 15 14.47 -31.66 29.36
C GLY A 15 14.81 -30.16 29.45
N SER A 16 15.72 -29.79 30.34
CA SER A 16 16.24 -28.42 30.46
C SER A 16 16.90 -27.92 29.17
N ARG A 17 17.68 -28.78 28.50
CA ARG A 17 18.35 -28.43 27.24
C ARG A 17 17.36 -28.25 26.07
N VAL A 18 16.32 -29.08 26.00
CA VAL A 18 15.25 -28.96 24.99
C VAL A 18 14.45 -27.67 25.19
N ASN A 19 14.04 -27.37 26.42
CA ASN A 19 13.29 -26.14 26.72
C ASN A 19 14.10 -24.87 26.40
N LYS A 20 15.40 -24.85 26.68
CA LYS A 20 16.29 -23.75 26.28
C LYS A 20 16.37 -23.55 24.76
N ARG A 21 16.36 -24.64 23.98
CA ARG A 21 16.34 -24.58 22.50
C ARG A 21 15.01 -24.05 21.97
N ILE A 22 13.89 -24.46 22.55
CA ILE A 22 12.56 -23.97 22.17
C ILE A 22 12.41 -22.48 22.55
N ALA A 23 12.90 -22.07 23.72
CA ALA A 23 12.93 -20.66 24.11
C ALA A 23 13.77 -19.80 23.13
N LEU A 24 14.91 -20.31 22.67
CA LEU A 24 15.72 -19.65 21.64
C LEU A 24 14.97 -19.55 20.31
N LEU A 25 14.26 -20.61 19.90
CA LEU A 25 13.42 -20.59 18.69
C LEU A 25 12.35 -19.49 18.79
N ILE A 26 11.64 -19.40 19.92
CA ILE A 26 10.63 -18.36 20.14
C ILE A 26 11.25 -16.95 20.04
N ALA A 27 12.44 -16.74 20.62
CA ALA A 27 13.14 -15.46 20.53
C ALA A 27 13.47 -15.08 19.07
N ILE A 28 13.89 -16.06 18.25
CA ILE A 28 14.16 -15.84 16.82
C ILE A 28 12.86 -15.52 16.07
N LEU A 29 11.78 -16.27 16.32
CA LEU A 29 10.47 -16.02 15.71
C LEU A 29 9.93 -14.63 16.08
N ALA A 30 10.10 -14.21 17.33
CA ALA A 30 9.71 -12.88 17.79
C ALA A 30 10.52 -11.76 17.13
N LEU A 31 11.83 -11.96 16.93
CA LEU A 31 12.67 -11.02 16.17
C LEU A 31 12.19 -10.91 14.72
N MET A 32 11.84 -12.03 14.10
CA MET A 32 11.29 -12.06 12.75
C MET A 32 9.93 -11.36 12.66
N LEU A 33 9.06 -11.56 13.66
CA LEU A 33 7.77 -10.87 13.75
C LEU A 33 7.97 -9.35 13.81
N ALA A 34 8.91 -8.88 14.63
CA ALA A 34 9.22 -7.45 14.71
C ALA A 34 9.67 -6.88 13.36
N PHE A 35 10.47 -7.62 12.59
CA PHE A 35 10.83 -7.19 11.23
C PHE A 35 9.64 -7.20 10.26
N ALA A 36 8.75 -8.19 10.36
CA ALA A 36 7.54 -8.25 9.54
C ALA A 36 6.58 -7.09 9.83
N GLU A 37 6.36 -6.75 11.10
CA GLU A 37 5.52 -5.64 11.52
C GLU A 37 6.10 -4.28 11.09
N ILE A 38 7.42 -4.09 11.18
CA ILE A 38 8.09 -2.89 10.67
C ILE A 38 7.94 -2.79 9.14
N GLY A 39 8.10 -3.91 8.43
CA GLY A 39 7.94 -3.99 6.98
C GLY A 39 6.51 -3.65 6.53
N GLY A 40 5.51 -4.25 7.18
CA GLY A 40 4.09 -3.99 6.93
C GLY A 40 3.74 -2.54 7.18
N LYS A 41 4.08 -2.00 8.36
CA LYS A 41 3.80 -0.59 8.69
C LYS A 41 4.40 0.41 7.70
N ASN A 42 5.58 0.12 7.15
CA ASN A 42 6.17 0.96 6.10
C ASN A 42 5.39 0.85 4.79
N ALA A 43 4.97 -0.35 4.39
CA ALA A 43 4.16 -0.58 3.20
C ALA A 43 2.76 0.07 3.32
N GLU A 44 2.12 -0.03 4.49
CA GLU A 44 0.86 0.65 4.82
C GLU A 44 1.00 2.17 4.67
N GLN A 45 2.05 2.76 5.26
CA GLN A 45 2.31 4.19 5.16
C GLN A 45 2.54 4.65 3.72
N ASP A 46 3.31 3.88 2.95
CA ASP A 46 3.53 4.15 1.53
C ASP A 46 2.22 4.04 0.75
N ALA A 47 1.42 3.00 0.97
CA ALA A 47 0.12 2.83 0.33
C ALA A 47 -0.82 4.01 0.66
N LEU A 48 -0.87 4.44 1.92
CA LEU A 48 -1.66 5.59 2.35
C LEU A 48 -1.18 6.88 1.68
N ALA A 49 0.13 7.13 1.67
CA ALA A 49 0.72 8.31 1.03
C ALA A 49 0.40 8.35 -0.47
N ARG A 50 0.50 7.21 -1.18
CA ARG A 50 0.14 7.10 -2.59
C ARG A 50 -1.35 7.22 -2.85
N ASN A 51 -2.19 6.73 -1.95
CA ASN A 51 -3.63 6.92 -2.02
C ASN A 51 -4.00 8.41 -1.91
N ILE A 52 -3.40 9.13 -0.95
CA ILE A 52 -3.58 10.58 -0.80
C ILE A 52 -3.12 11.32 -2.07
N GLU A 53 -1.97 10.95 -2.63
CA GLU A 53 -1.47 11.51 -3.89
C GLU A 53 -2.46 11.29 -5.05
N ALA A 54 -2.95 10.07 -5.24
CA ALA A 54 -3.94 9.74 -6.27
C ALA A 54 -5.25 10.50 -6.06
N SER A 55 -5.75 10.58 -4.82
CA SER A 55 -6.95 11.31 -4.44
C SER A 55 -6.83 12.80 -4.77
N ASN A 56 -5.69 13.42 -4.43
CA ASN A 56 -5.41 14.81 -4.78
C ASN A 56 -5.39 15.03 -6.30
N LEU A 57 -4.75 14.15 -7.08
CA LEU A 57 -4.73 14.23 -8.54
C LEU A 57 -6.13 14.14 -9.14
N TRP A 58 -6.98 13.24 -8.64
CA TRP A 58 -8.37 13.16 -9.03
C TRP A 58 -9.17 14.41 -8.64
N ALA A 59 -8.91 14.99 -7.47
CA ALA A 59 -9.53 16.25 -7.06
C ALA A 59 -9.14 17.41 -8.01
N PHE A 60 -7.87 17.51 -8.40
CA PHE A 60 -7.42 18.50 -9.39
C PHE A 60 -8.08 18.28 -10.76
N PHE A 61 -8.17 17.03 -11.23
CA PHE A 61 -8.86 16.69 -12.47
C PHE A 61 -10.34 17.09 -12.43
N GLN A 62 -11.04 16.78 -11.33
CA GLN A 62 -12.44 17.17 -11.14
C GLN A 62 -12.60 18.68 -11.11
N ALA A 63 -11.76 19.40 -10.38
CA ALA A 63 -11.78 20.86 -10.32
C ALA A 63 -11.58 21.50 -11.70
N LYS A 64 -10.61 21.02 -12.49
CA LYS A 64 -10.40 21.50 -13.88
C LYS A 64 -11.56 21.14 -14.80
N THR A 65 -12.17 19.96 -14.64
CA THR A 65 -13.36 19.55 -15.40
C THR A 65 -14.54 20.46 -15.13
N ILE A 66 -14.80 20.78 -13.86
CA ILE A 66 -15.88 21.69 -13.43
C ILE A 66 -15.61 23.10 -13.98
N ARG A 67 -14.42 23.67 -13.75
CA ARG A 67 -14.05 25.00 -14.26
C ARG A 67 -14.14 25.09 -15.79
N GLY A 68 -13.70 24.05 -16.49
CA GLY A 68 -13.82 23.96 -17.95
C GLY A 68 -15.27 23.91 -18.41
N THR A 69 -16.14 23.20 -17.69
CA THR A 69 -17.58 23.15 -18.00
C THR A 69 -18.26 24.48 -17.76
N THR A 70 -17.97 25.16 -16.65
CA THR A 70 -18.47 26.51 -16.38
C THR A 70 -18.06 27.51 -17.47
N LEU A 71 -16.78 27.51 -17.88
CA LEU A 71 -16.30 28.39 -18.95
C LEU A 71 -16.94 28.07 -20.30
N ARG A 72 -17.13 26.78 -20.60
CA ARG A 72 -17.78 26.35 -21.85
C ARG A 72 -19.24 26.81 -21.89
N THR A 73 -20.01 26.59 -20.83
CA THR A 73 -21.39 27.07 -20.76
C THR A 73 -21.47 28.60 -20.86
N ALA A 74 -20.53 29.32 -20.25
CA ALA A 74 -20.45 30.78 -20.39
C ALA A 74 -20.12 31.22 -21.82
N ALA A 75 -19.19 30.53 -22.50
CA ALA A 75 -18.85 30.81 -23.89
C ALA A 75 -20.03 30.53 -24.83
N GLU A 76 -20.73 29.40 -24.66
CA GLU A 76 -21.92 29.04 -25.43
C GLU A 76 -23.05 30.08 -25.25
N ALA A 77 -23.29 30.55 -24.00
CA ALA A 77 -24.26 31.60 -23.74
C ALA A 77 -23.89 32.93 -24.44
N MET A 78 -22.60 33.28 -24.44
CA MET A 78 -22.10 34.49 -25.09
C MET A 78 -22.11 34.38 -26.62
N GLU A 79 -21.96 33.19 -27.19
CA GLU A 79 -22.11 32.95 -28.63
C GLU A 79 -23.56 33.20 -29.09
N VAL A 80 -24.56 32.85 -28.26
CA VAL A 80 -25.97 33.19 -28.53
C VAL A 80 -26.19 34.71 -28.50
N GLU A 81 -25.60 35.41 -27.54
CA GLU A 81 -25.66 36.88 -27.45
C GLU A 81 -24.98 37.55 -28.65
N LEU A 82 -23.82 37.03 -29.07
CA LEU A 82 -23.09 37.50 -30.25
C LEU A 82 -23.96 37.39 -31.52
N ALA A 83 -24.70 36.29 -31.68
CA ALA A 83 -25.59 36.08 -32.82
C ALA A 83 -26.73 37.11 -32.90
N GLY A 84 -27.19 37.62 -31.76
CA GLY A 84 -28.21 38.68 -31.67
C GLY A 84 -27.67 40.11 -31.78
N THR A 85 -26.35 40.30 -31.72
CA THR A 85 -25.72 41.63 -31.64
C THR A 85 -25.42 42.22 -33.03
N THR A 86 -25.97 43.41 -33.33
CA THR A 86 -25.77 44.10 -34.62
C THR A 86 -24.65 45.13 -34.63
N GLU A 87 -24.30 45.69 -33.46
CA GLU A 87 -23.26 46.72 -33.33
C GLU A 87 -21.84 46.13 -33.49
N PRO A 88 -21.02 46.63 -34.45
CA PRO A 88 -19.70 46.06 -34.73
C PRO A 88 -18.72 46.08 -33.55
N ALA A 89 -18.67 47.16 -32.78
CA ALA A 89 -17.73 47.31 -31.65
C ALA A 89 -18.06 46.32 -30.51
N THR A 90 -19.34 46.13 -30.22
CA THR A 90 -19.82 45.17 -29.20
C THR A 90 -19.58 43.74 -29.66
N ARG A 91 -19.78 43.44 -30.95
CA ARG A 91 -19.51 42.14 -31.56
C ARG A 91 -18.03 41.74 -31.45
N GLU A 92 -17.10 42.65 -31.72
CA GLU A 92 -15.65 42.38 -31.57
C GLU A 92 -15.26 42.09 -30.11
N ARG A 93 -15.83 42.83 -29.14
CA ARG A 93 -15.56 42.61 -27.70
C ARG A 93 -16.03 41.24 -27.24
N LEU A 94 -17.24 40.83 -27.63
CA LEU A 94 -17.80 39.51 -27.31
C LEU A 94 -16.96 38.39 -27.94
N GLN A 95 -16.59 38.53 -29.22
CA GLN A 95 -15.74 37.56 -29.91
C GLN A 95 -14.39 37.35 -29.19
N LYS A 96 -13.69 38.44 -28.85
CA LYS A 96 -12.42 38.35 -28.09
C LYS A 96 -12.59 37.64 -26.74
N ARG A 97 -13.71 37.84 -26.06
CA ARG A 97 -13.99 37.20 -24.77
C ARG A 97 -14.23 35.70 -24.95
N ILE A 98 -15.04 35.32 -25.95
CA ILE A 98 -15.30 33.91 -26.33
C ILE A 98 -13.99 33.20 -26.67
N ASP A 99 -13.15 33.80 -27.52
CA ASP A 99 -11.88 33.21 -27.93
C ASP A 99 -10.92 33.03 -26.74
N GLY A 100 -10.88 34.01 -25.83
CA GLY A 100 -10.10 33.90 -24.60
C GLY A 100 -10.57 32.77 -23.66
N TRP A 101 -11.89 32.56 -23.56
CA TRP A 101 -12.44 31.43 -22.80
C TRP A 101 -12.19 30.09 -23.47
N LYS A 102 -12.35 29.99 -24.80
CA LYS A 102 -12.00 28.79 -25.57
C LYS A 102 -10.52 28.42 -25.43
N ALA A 103 -9.62 29.40 -25.50
CA ALA A 103 -8.19 29.17 -25.28
C ALA A 103 -7.90 28.67 -23.85
N THR A 104 -8.60 29.21 -22.85
CA THR A 104 -8.45 28.76 -21.45
C THR A 104 -8.97 27.33 -21.26
N ILE A 105 -10.09 26.98 -21.88
CA ILE A 105 -10.65 25.62 -21.86
C ILE A 105 -9.66 24.63 -22.52
N ALA A 106 -9.09 24.99 -23.67
CA ALA A 106 -8.09 24.17 -24.36
C ALA A 106 -6.86 23.93 -23.48
N ARG A 107 -6.36 24.97 -22.79
CA ARG A 107 -5.25 24.85 -21.83
C ARG A 107 -5.58 23.92 -20.67
N TYR A 108 -6.81 23.95 -20.14
CA TYR A 108 -7.21 23.00 -19.08
C TYR A 108 -7.28 21.55 -19.57
N ASP A 109 -7.54 21.31 -20.86
CA ASP A 109 -7.58 19.95 -21.40
C ASP A 109 -6.19 19.33 -21.56
N THR A 110 -5.19 20.13 -21.95
CA THR A 110 -3.82 19.67 -22.16
C THR A 110 -2.84 20.79 -21.84
N GLU A 111 -1.94 20.55 -20.89
CA GLU A 111 -0.92 21.49 -20.44
C GLU A 111 0.38 20.73 -20.18
N PRO A 112 1.14 20.39 -21.25
CA PRO A 112 2.29 19.50 -21.13
C PRO A 112 3.47 20.11 -20.37
N GLU A 113 3.58 21.45 -20.37
CA GLU A 113 4.67 22.17 -19.69
C GLU A 113 4.59 22.03 -18.16
N THR A 114 3.39 22.08 -17.59
CA THR A 114 3.16 21.96 -16.14
C THR A 114 2.70 20.55 -15.73
N GLN A 115 2.34 19.70 -16.69
CA GLN A 115 1.72 18.39 -16.48
C GLN A 115 0.44 18.45 -15.63
N GLU A 116 -0.25 19.58 -15.67
CA GLU A 116 -1.50 19.80 -14.94
C GLU A 116 -2.73 19.80 -15.85
N GLY A 117 -2.58 19.55 -17.14
CA GLY A 117 -3.73 19.37 -18.03
C GLY A 117 -4.53 18.13 -17.62
N ARG A 118 -5.82 18.09 -17.96
CA ARG A 118 -6.70 16.98 -17.58
C ARG A 118 -6.18 15.62 -18.04
N LYS A 119 -5.58 15.53 -19.24
CA LYS A 119 -5.02 14.28 -19.77
C LYS A 119 -3.80 13.82 -18.97
N GLU A 120 -2.91 14.76 -18.65
CA GLU A 120 -1.71 14.51 -17.86
C GLU A 120 -2.06 14.13 -16.41
N LEU A 121 -3.05 14.80 -15.82
CA LEU A 121 -3.56 14.49 -14.49
C LEU A 121 -4.15 13.06 -14.41
N ILE A 122 -4.92 12.62 -15.41
CA ILE A 122 -5.43 11.24 -15.46
C ILE A 122 -4.28 10.24 -15.51
N ALA A 123 -3.29 10.48 -16.38
CA ALA A 123 -2.15 9.57 -16.54
C ALA A 123 -1.36 9.45 -15.23
N ARG A 124 -1.12 10.58 -14.55
CA ARG A 124 -0.45 10.61 -13.25
C ARG A 124 -1.29 9.97 -12.15
N ALA A 125 -2.59 10.21 -12.11
CA ALA A 125 -3.50 9.62 -11.13
C ALA A 125 -3.49 8.09 -11.24
N LYS A 126 -3.63 7.55 -12.46
CA LYS A 126 -3.54 6.10 -12.70
C LYS A 126 -2.18 5.51 -12.35
N ALA A 127 -1.09 6.24 -12.62
CA ALA A 127 0.25 5.80 -12.23
C ALA A 127 0.42 5.78 -10.70
N ALA A 128 -0.15 6.76 -9.98
CA ALA A 128 -0.16 6.81 -8.53
C ALA A 128 -1.02 5.68 -7.94
N GLU A 129 -2.18 5.37 -8.53
CA GLU A 129 -3.01 4.21 -8.16
C GLU A 129 -2.27 2.90 -8.36
N ALA A 130 -1.62 2.70 -9.50
CA ALA A 130 -0.83 1.49 -9.74
C ALA A 130 0.31 1.31 -8.71
N ARG A 131 0.96 2.42 -8.31
CA ARG A 131 1.99 2.39 -7.25
C ARG A 131 1.38 2.08 -5.88
N ARG A 132 0.22 2.67 -5.57
CA ARG A 132 -0.53 2.37 -4.35
C ARG A 132 -0.87 0.88 -4.29
N ASP A 133 -1.37 0.31 -5.37
CA ASP A 133 -1.79 -1.10 -5.40
C ASP A 133 -0.61 -2.05 -5.15
N ILE A 134 0.58 -1.71 -5.67
CA ILE A 134 1.81 -2.46 -5.36
C ILE A 134 2.17 -2.36 -3.87
N SER A 135 2.10 -1.18 -3.27
CA SER A 135 2.37 -0.99 -1.84
C SER A 135 1.34 -1.71 -0.97
N SER A 136 0.05 -1.65 -1.35
CA SER A 136 -1.03 -2.35 -0.65
C SER A 136 -0.85 -3.86 -0.70
N ALA A 137 -0.50 -4.42 -1.86
CA ALA A 137 -0.23 -5.85 -1.99
C ALA A 137 0.98 -6.29 -1.16
N ARG A 138 1.96 -5.41 -0.95
CA ARG A 138 3.10 -5.67 -0.05
C ARG A 138 2.67 -5.66 1.42
N ASP A 139 1.82 -4.72 1.80
CA ASP A 139 1.24 -4.61 3.15
C ASP A 139 0.45 -5.87 3.53
N ASP A 140 -0.47 -6.29 2.68
CA ASP A 140 -1.28 -7.50 2.86
C ASP A 140 -0.41 -8.75 3.12
N LYS A 141 0.75 -8.86 2.47
CA LYS A 141 1.69 -9.98 2.68
C LYS A 141 2.37 -9.92 4.04
N TYR A 142 2.78 -8.74 4.49
CA TYR A 142 3.38 -8.59 5.82
C TYR A 142 2.37 -8.88 6.93
N ASP A 143 1.09 -8.57 6.72
CA ASP A 143 0.02 -8.95 7.65
C ASP A 143 -0.13 -10.47 7.76
N ILE A 144 -0.15 -11.17 6.63
CA ILE A 144 -0.19 -12.65 6.61
C ILE A 144 1.04 -13.24 7.30
N VAL A 145 2.23 -12.73 7.00
CA VAL A 145 3.49 -13.16 7.64
C VAL A 145 3.42 -12.95 9.15
N SER A 146 2.99 -11.77 9.59
CA SER A 146 2.93 -11.43 11.02
C SER A 146 1.96 -12.36 11.75
N GLY A 147 0.78 -12.63 11.16
CA GLY A 147 -0.17 -13.60 11.68
C GLY A 147 0.42 -15.03 11.77
N LEU A 148 1.12 -15.48 10.72
CA LEU A 148 1.79 -16.80 10.71
C LEU A 148 2.87 -16.92 11.79
N LEU A 149 3.68 -15.87 11.99
CA LEU A 149 4.73 -15.86 13.01
C LEU A 149 4.14 -15.84 14.43
N GLN A 150 3.05 -15.09 14.66
CA GLN A 150 2.33 -15.13 15.92
C GLN A 150 1.81 -16.54 16.23
N ILE A 151 1.21 -17.24 15.24
CA ILE A 151 0.78 -18.63 15.39
C ILE A 151 1.98 -19.56 15.68
N ALA A 152 3.09 -19.39 14.97
CA ALA A 152 4.31 -20.17 15.18
C ALA A 152 4.86 -20.02 16.61
N ILE A 153 4.82 -18.80 17.16
CA ILE A 153 5.23 -18.50 18.55
C ILE A 153 4.30 -19.18 19.55
N VAL A 154 2.97 -19.13 19.34
CA VAL A 154 1.98 -19.77 20.22
C VAL A 154 2.18 -21.29 20.25
N ILE A 155 2.34 -21.92 19.08
CA ILE A 155 2.57 -23.37 18.98
C ILE A 155 3.90 -23.77 19.62
N SER A 156 4.96 -22.99 19.40
CA SER A 156 6.27 -23.22 20.03
C SER A 156 6.20 -23.07 21.54
N SER A 157 5.41 -22.12 22.06
CA SER A 157 5.19 -21.94 23.50
C SER A 157 4.44 -23.14 24.11
N ALA A 158 3.45 -23.68 23.40
CA ALA A 158 2.75 -24.91 23.82
C ALA A 158 3.69 -26.13 23.89
N ALA A 159 4.73 -26.19 23.06
CA ALA A 159 5.75 -27.24 23.10
C ALA A 159 6.53 -27.27 24.42
N ILE A 160 6.80 -26.09 25.03
CA ILE A 160 7.47 -25.98 26.34
C ILE A 160 6.57 -26.55 27.45
N ILE A 161 5.28 -26.26 27.39
CA ILE A 161 4.30 -26.68 28.42
C ILE A 161 4.01 -28.18 28.33
N THR A 162 3.82 -28.69 27.11
CA THR A 162 3.42 -30.07 26.87
C THR A 162 4.59 -31.06 26.81
N GLY A 163 5.82 -30.57 26.62
CA GLY A 163 7.01 -31.40 26.41
C GLY A 163 7.06 -32.09 25.04
N VAL A 164 6.09 -31.81 24.15
CA VAL A 164 5.99 -32.48 22.84
C VAL A 164 6.89 -31.78 21.81
N ALA A 165 8.03 -32.41 21.49
CA ALA A 165 9.01 -31.88 20.54
C ALA A 165 8.46 -31.66 19.12
N MET A 166 7.40 -32.39 18.73
CA MET A 166 6.74 -32.24 17.42
C MET A 166 6.13 -30.85 17.23
N LEU A 167 5.65 -30.21 18.31
CA LEU A 167 5.11 -28.85 18.26
C LEU A 167 6.19 -27.79 18.03
N ALA A 168 7.42 -28.04 18.51
CA ALA A 168 8.54 -27.15 18.22
C ALA A 168 8.97 -27.22 16.74
N TRP A 169 8.85 -28.39 16.12
CA TRP A 169 9.14 -28.57 14.70
C TRP A 169 8.12 -27.87 13.80
N THR A 170 6.82 -27.94 14.14
CA THR A 170 5.78 -27.22 13.40
C THR A 170 5.95 -25.71 13.54
N GLY A 171 6.28 -25.21 14.74
CA GLY A 171 6.63 -23.81 14.94
C GLY A 171 7.84 -23.36 14.12
N GLY A 172 8.91 -24.17 14.08
CA GLY A 172 10.08 -23.90 13.24
C GLY A 172 9.76 -23.90 11.73
N ALA A 173 8.96 -24.85 11.27
CA ALA A 173 8.53 -24.92 9.86
C ALA A 173 7.68 -23.70 9.46
N LEU A 174 6.76 -23.27 10.32
CA LEU A 174 5.98 -22.05 10.12
C LEU A 174 6.86 -20.81 10.11
N GLY A 175 7.88 -20.74 10.97
CA GLY A 175 8.89 -19.68 10.94
C GLY A 175 9.64 -19.58 9.60
N LEU A 176 10.11 -20.72 9.08
CA LEU A 176 10.79 -20.77 7.79
C LEU A 176 9.86 -20.37 6.63
N LEU A 177 8.59 -20.80 6.68
CA LEU A 177 7.56 -20.36 5.74
C LEU A 177 7.35 -18.84 5.81
N GLY A 178 7.26 -18.26 7.02
CA GLY A 178 7.16 -16.83 7.24
C GLY A 178 8.35 -16.06 6.63
N LEU A 179 9.57 -16.54 6.82
CA LEU A 179 10.79 -15.99 6.19
C LEU A 179 10.70 -16.02 4.66
N GLY A 180 10.27 -17.14 4.08
CA GLY A 180 10.09 -17.27 2.64
C GLY A 180 9.08 -16.27 2.08
N LEU A 181 7.96 -16.08 2.79
CA LEU A 181 6.93 -15.11 2.42
C LEU A 181 7.41 -13.66 2.58
N MET A 182 8.21 -13.33 3.60
CA MET A 182 8.84 -12.00 3.73
C MET A 182 9.74 -11.68 2.54
N VAL A 183 10.56 -12.64 2.11
CA VAL A 183 11.44 -12.47 0.95
C VAL A 183 10.62 -12.31 -0.34
N LEU A 184 9.52 -13.05 -0.48
CA LEU A 184 8.60 -12.89 -1.60
C LEU A 184 7.88 -11.53 -1.58
N ALA A 185 7.51 -11.02 -0.41
CA ALA A 185 6.92 -9.69 -0.27
C ALA A 185 7.87 -8.57 -0.77
N GLU A 186 9.18 -8.74 -0.56
CA GLU A 186 10.21 -7.80 -1.03
C GLU A 186 10.47 -7.91 -2.53
N LEU A 187 10.66 -9.13 -3.04
CA LEU A 187 11.11 -9.37 -4.41
C LEU A 187 9.98 -9.37 -5.42
N ALA A 188 8.77 -9.73 -4.99
CA ALA A 188 7.62 -9.88 -5.84
C ALA A 188 6.32 -9.52 -5.07
N PRO A 189 6.13 -8.22 -4.74
CA PRO A 189 4.95 -7.76 -3.99
C PRO A 189 3.63 -8.02 -4.71
N THR A 190 3.63 -8.31 -6.01
CA THR A 190 2.44 -8.72 -6.78
C THR A 190 2.40 -10.22 -7.12
N ALA A 191 3.43 -11.00 -6.80
CA ALA A 191 3.40 -12.45 -7.04
C ALA A 191 2.80 -13.19 -5.84
N LEU A 192 1.75 -13.96 -6.11
CA LEU A 192 0.79 -14.53 -5.15
C LEU A 192 -0.05 -13.46 -4.44
N PHE A 193 -1.37 -13.65 -4.60
CA PHE A 193 -2.53 -12.85 -4.16
C PHE A 193 -2.35 -11.34 -4.28
#